data_AF-A0A0A2LK75-F1
#
_entry.id   AF-A0A0A2LK75-F1
#
_cell.length_a   1.000
_cell.length_b   1.000
_cell.length_c   1.000
_cell.angle_alpha   90.00
_cell.angle_beta   90.00
_cell.angle_gamma   90.00
#
_symmetry.space_group_name_H-M   'P 1'
#
loop_
_entity.id
_entity.type
_entity.pdbx_description
1 polymer ?
#
loop_
_entity_poly.entity_id
_entity_poly.type
_entity_poly.pdbx_seq_one_letter_code
_entity_poly.pdbx_strand_id
1 'polypeptide(L)'
;MKKYTLLTLLLVVTCTSILYWQYDYTPFYPVKHVGEEYVVDNIEKQSHPFNENLIKVLDYYNVDFKLCNGVVHVKNQLYANKALMYNYTQKAKDEMWFNDHHFAYYKQN
;
A
#
# COMPACT_ATOMS: atom_id res chain seq x y z
N MET A 1 -21.89 37.63 -7.45
CA MET A 1 -20.98 36.86 -8.34
C MET A 1 -19.62 36.59 -7.71
N LYS A 2 -18.81 37.61 -7.35
CA LYS A 2 -17.46 37.42 -6.75
C LYS A 2 -17.38 36.56 -5.47
N LYS A 3 -18.44 36.58 -4.62
CA LYS A 3 -18.49 35.84 -3.34
C LYS A 3 -18.39 34.31 -3.52
N TYR A 4 -19.01 33.77 -4.57
CA TYR A 4 -18.97 32.34 -4.87
C TYR A 4 -17.77 31.95 -5.72
N THR A 5 -17.16 32.91 -6.43
CA THR A 5 -15.93 32.68 -7.20
C THR A 5 -14.76 32.27 -6.30
N LEU A 6 -14.58 32.91 -5.14
CA LEU A 6 -13.53 32.52 -4.20
C LEU A 6 -13.78 31.12 -3.61
N LEU A 7 -15.03 30.82 -3.25
CA LEU A 7 -15.42 29.53 -2.69
C LEU A 7 -15.25 28.38 -3.69
N THR A 8 -15.62 28.62 -4.95
CA THR A 8 -15.45 27.62 -6.04
C THR A 8 -13.97 27.41 -6.36
N LEU A 9 -13.14 28.46 -6.41
CA LEU A 9 -11.70 28.32 -6.57
C LEU A 9 -11.08 27.52 -5.42
N LEU A 10 -11.47 27.80 -4.17
CA LEU A 10 -11.00 27.05 -3.00
C LEU A 10 -11.38 25.56 -3.09
N LEU A 11 -12.62 25.26 -3.50
CA LEU A 11 -13.08 23.88 -3.69
C LEU A 11 -12.24 23.14 -4.74
N VAL A 12 -11.99 23.76 -5.89
CA VAL A 12 -11.19 23.18 -6.98
C VAL A 12 -9.76 22.92 -6.51
N VAL A 13 -9.14 23.87 -5.81
CA VAL A 13 -7.79 23.72 -5.25
C VAL A 13 -7.75 22.57 -4.25
N THR A 14 -8.77 22.44 -3.40
CA THR A 14 -8.84 21.37 -2.39
C THR A 14 -9.01 20.00 -3.04
N CYS A 15 -9.95 19.87 -4.00
CA CYS A 15 -10.17 18.62 -4.73
C CYS A 15 -8.92 18.19 -5.52
N THR A 16 -8.28 19.11 -6.24
CA THR A 16 -7.06 18.79 -7.00
C THR A 16 -5.90 18.40 -6.08
N SER A 17 -5.77 19.04 -4.91
CA SER A 17 -4.76 18.69 -3.92
C SER A 17 -4.99 17.29 -3.33
N ILE A 18 -6.23 16.92 -3.01
CA ILE A 18 -6.59 15.59 -2.53
C ILE A 18 -6.30 14.53 -3.60
N LEU A 19 -6.71 14.79 -4.85
CA LEU A 19 -6.44 13.88 -5.96
C LEU A 19 -4.93 13.71 -6.16
N TYR A 20 -4.17 14.79 -6.19
CA TYR A 20 -2.72 14.73 -6.34
C TYR A 20 -2.08 13.89 -5.22
N TRP A 21 -2.48 14.11 -3.97
CA TRP A 21 -1.98 13.35 -2.83
C TRP A 21 -2.31 11.85 -2.93
N GLN A 22 -3.48 11.47 -3.42
CA GLN A 22 -3.87 10.05 -3.56
C GLN A 22 -3.00 9.28 -4.56
N TYR A 23 -2.50 9.94 -5.61
CA TYR A 23 -1.66 9.36 -6.66
C TYR A 23 -0.17 9.31 -6.33
N ASP A 24 0.25 9.95 -5.23
CA ASP A 24 1.62 9.88 -4.76
C ASP A 24 1.92 8.51 -4.09
N TYR A 25 3.19 8.16 -4.01
CA TYR A 25 3.66 6.84 -3.61
C TYR A 25 4.38 6.88 -2.26
N THR A 26 3.94 6.03 -1.33
CA THR A 26 4.52 5.89 0.02
C THR A 26 5.11 4.49 0.19
N PRO A 27 6.24 4.33 0.90
CA PRO A 27 6.79 3.01 1.22
C PRO A 27 5.74 2.09 1.86
N PHE A 28 5.69 0.84 1.43
CA PHE A 28 4.83 -0.16 2.02
C PHE A 28 5.44 -0.63 3.35
N TYR A 29 4.72 -0.36 4.44
CA TYR A 29 5.04 -0.90 5.75
C TYR A 29 4.05 -2.02 6.11
N PRO A 30 4.53 -3.21 6.51
CA PRO A 30 3.67 -4.30 6.95
C PRO A 30 2.73 -3.88 8.06
N VAL A 31 1.51 -4.37 8.00
CA VAL A 31 0.48 -4.11 9.02
C VAL A 31 0.15 -5.40 9.76
N LYS A 32 -0.06 -5.28 11.07
CA LYS A 32 -0.59 -6.33 11.94
C LYS A 32 -1.93 -5.90 12.54
N HIS A 33 -2.73 -6.87 12.95
CA HIS A 33 -3.98 -6.64 13.65
C HIS A 33 -3.78 -6.93 15.14
N VAL A 34 -3.97 -5.92 16.00
CA VAL A 34 -3.75 -6.00 17.45
C VAL A 34 -5.03 -5.55 18.14
N GLY A 35 -5.72 -6.48 18.79
CA GLY A 35 -7.06 -6.22 19.33
C GLY A 35 -8.04 -5.93 18.20
N GLU A 36 -8.57 -4.70 18.16
CA GLU A 36 -9.50 -4.21 17.13
C GLU A 36 -8.83 -3.23 16.15
N GLU A 37 -7.52 -3.02 16.25
CA GLU A 37 -6.80 -2.01 15.48
C GLU A 37 -5.80 -2.61 14.50
N TYR A 38 -5.63 -1.91 13.36
CA TYR A 38 -4.57 -2.20 12.39
C TYR A 38 -3.39 -1.27 12.60
N VAL A 39 -2.26 -1.82 13.04
CA VAL A 39 -1.06 -1.06 13.36
C VAL A 39 0.10 -1.46 12.46
N VAL A 40 0.94 -0.49 12.11
CA VAL A 40 2.18 -0.76 11.37
C VAL A 40 3.10 -1.61 12.25
N ASP A 41 3.58 -2.73 11.71
CA ASP A 41 4.36 -3.72 12.45
C ASP A 41 5.82 -3.30 12.60
N ASN A 42 6.47 -2.94 11.49
CA ASN A 42 7.83 -2.40 11.46
C ASN A 42 7.95 -1.32 10.37
N ILE A 43 8.58 -0.19 10.70
CA ILE A 43 8.89 0.92 9.79
C ILE A 43 10.25 0.77 9.10
N GLU A 44 11.02 -0.24 9.47
CA GLU A 44 12.31 -0.53 8.84
C GLU A 44 12.12 -1.08 7.43
N LYS A 45 13.21 -1.00 6.66
CA LYS A 45 13.28 -1.57 5.32
C LYS A 45 13.02 -3.08 5.40
N GLN A 46 12.01 -3.51 4.65
CA GLN A 46 11.63 -4.91 4.59
C GLN A 46 12.70 -5.77 3.93
N SER A 47 12.75 -7.03 4.35
CA SER A 47 13.67 -8.02 3.78
C SER A 47 13.39 -8.24 2.29
N HIS A 48 14.43 -8.57 1.54
CA HIS A 48 14.29 -8.88 0.11
C HIS A 48 13.26 -10.00 -0.15
N PRO A 49 13.23 -11.12 0.61
CA PRO A 49 12.20 -12.14 0.44
C PRO A 49 10.77 -11.62 0.60
N PHE A 50 10.54 -10.76 1.61
CA PHE A 50 9.20 -10.17 1.82
C PHE A 50 8.78 -9.30 0.64
N ASN A 51 9.67 -8.44 0.13
CA ASN A 51 9.34 -7.54 -0.98
C ASN A 51 9.03 -8.31 -2.27
N GLU A 52 9.73 -9.40 -2.56
CA GLU A 52 9.43 -10.26 -3.72
C GLU A 52 8.07 -10.92 -3.61
N ASN A 53 7.73 -11.44 -2.42
CA ASN A 53 6.40 -11.98 -2.18
C ASN A 53 5.33 -10.89 -2.31
N LEU A 54 5.57 -9.72 -1.73
CA LEU A 54 4.64 -8.59 -1.79
C LEU A 54 4.38 -8.15 -3.24
N ILE A 55 5.42 -8.05 -4.07
CA ILE A 55 5.27 -7.72 -5.50
C ILE A 55 4.29 -8.68 -6.18
N LYS A 56 4.45 -9.99 -5.99
CA LYS A 56 3.56 -11.00 -6.57
C LYS A 56 2.11 -10.88 -6.08
N VAL A 57 1.92 -10.59 -4.80
CA VAL A 57 0.58 -10.33 -4.23
C VAL A 57 -0.04 -9.10 -4.88
N LEU A 58 0.71 -7.99 -4.99
CA LEU A 58 0.21 -6.76 -5.58
C LEU A 58 -0.10 -6.91 -7.07
N ASP A 59 0.77 -7.60 -7.82
CA ASP A 59 0.55 -7.94 -9.23
C ASP A 59 -0.72 -8.79 -9.41
N TYR A 60 -0.91 -9.81 -8.57
CA TYR A 60 -2.11 -10.66 -8.61
C TYR A 60 -3.41 -9.87 -8.46
N TYR A 61 -3.41 -8.86 -7.59
CA TYR A 61 -4.56 -7.96 -7.38
C TYR A 61 -4.58 -6.75 -8.33
N ASN A 62 -3.69 -6.68 -9.32
CA ASN A 62 -3.53 -5.56 -10.24
C ASN A 62 -3.38 -4.21 -9.52
N VAL A 63 -2.61 -4.20 -8.44
CA VAL A 63 -2.35 -3.00 -7.64
C VAL A 63 -1.10 -2.32 -8.15
N ASP A 64 -1.22 -1.05 -8.54
CA ASP A 64 -0.07 -0.23 -8.94
C ASP A 64 0.93 -0.04 -7.78
N PHE A 65 2.19 -0.36 -8.02
CA PHE A 65 3.30 -0.09 -7.10
C PHE A 65 4.56 0.40 -7.84
N LYS A 66 5.54 0.87 -7.09
CA LYS A 66 6.89 1.21 -7.57
C LYS A 66 7.94 0.54 -6.69
N LEU A 67 9.00 0.03 -7.30
CA LEU A 67 10.16 -0.48 -6.56
C LEU A 67 11.25 0.60 -6.53
N CYS A 68 11.50 1.18 -5.36
CA CYS A 68 12.54 2.20 -5.17
C CYS A 68 13.55 1.71 -4.14
N ASN A 69 14.83 1.60 -4.51
CA ASN A 69 15.91 1.13 -3.62
C ASN A 69 15.60 -0.21 -2.91
N GLY A 70 14.93 -1.12 -3.62
CA GLY A 70 14.53 -2.43 -3.07
C GLY A 70 13.40 -2.34 -2.04
N VAL A 71 12.63 -1.25 -2.02
CA VAL A 71 11.44 -1.07 -1.18
C VAL A 71 10.22 -0.86 -2.08
N VAL A 72 9.18 -1.65 -1.85
CA VAL A 72 7.89 -1.51 -2.55
C VAL A 72 7.19 -0.26 -2.04
N HIS A 73 6.77 0.62 -2.94
CA HIS A 73 5.98 1.81 -2.65
C HIS A 73 4.61 1.65 -3.30
N VAL A 74 3.56 2.02 -2.57
CA VAL A 74 2.17 1.94 -3.01
C VAL A 74 1.52 3.31 -3.00
N LYS A 75 0.45 3.49 -3.77
CA LYS A 75 -0.31 4.74 -3.78
C LYS A 75 -0.85 5.06 -2.38
N ASN A 76 -0.90 6.35 -2.04
CA ASN A 76 -1.42 6.83 -0.75
C ASN A 76 -2.85 6.36 -0.48
N GLN A 77 -3.67 6.20 -1.52
CA GLN A 77 -5.00 5.63 -1.39
C GLN A 77 -4.99 4.22 -0.79
N LEU A 78 -4.06 3.34 -1.22
CA LEU A 78 -3.91 2.02 -0.63
C LEU A 78 -3.29 2.12 0.77
N TYR A 79 -2.25 2.94 0.93
CA TYR A 79 -1.56 3.11 2.22
C TYR A 79 -2.50 3.56 3.36
N ALA A 80 -3.50 4.38 3.03
CA ALA A 80 -4.54 4.83 3.94
C ALA A 80 -5.53 3.71 4.33
N ASN A 81 -5.70 2.67 3.50
CA ASN A 81 -6.57 1.54 3.78
C ASN A 81 -5.82 0.44 4.56
N LYS A 82 -5.81 0.56 5.88
CA LYS A 82 -5.06 -0.35 6.76
C LYS A 82 -5.52 -1.81 6.72
N ALA A 83 -6.80 -2.06 6.44
CA ALA A 83 -7.32 -3.41 6.28
C ALA A 83 -6.77 -4.10 5.02
N LEU A 84 -6.68 -3.38 3.89
CA LEU A 84 -6.04 -3.92 2.67
C LEU A 84 -4.53 -4.10 2.85
N MET A 85 -3.85 -3.11 3.46
CA MET A 85 -2.43 -3.23 3.79
C MET A 85 -2.14 -4.47 4.65
N TYR A 86 -3.00 -4.74 5.64
CA TYR A 86 -2.93 -5.96 6.46
C TYR A 86 -3.13 -7.22 5.62
N ASN A 87 -4.18 -7.25 4.78
CA ASN A 87 -4.47 -8.40 3.93
C ASN A 87 -3.27 -8.77 3.04
N TYR A 88 -2.68 -7.79 2.36
CA TYR A 88 -1.51 -8.00 1.52
C TYR A 88 -0.27 -8.39 2.32
N THR A 89 -0.11 -7.83 3.52
CA THR A 89 0.95 -8.26 4.46
C THR A 89 0.81 -9.73 4.82
N GLN A 90 -0.39 -10.19 5.16
CA GLN A 90 -0.61 -11.60 5.54
C GLN A 90 -0.35 -12.51 4.34
N LYS A 91 -0.85 -12.17 3.16
CA LYS A 91 -0.62 -12.96 1.94
C LYS A 91 0.85 -13.06 1.58
N ALA A 92 1.60 -11.97 1.68
CA ALA A 92 3.06 -11.96 1.42
C ALA A 92 3.86 -12.85 2.41
N LYS A 93 3.27 -13.20 3.56
CA LYS A 93 3.82 -14.09 4.58
C LYS A 93 3.26 -15.52 4.51
N ASP A 94 2.24 -15.77 3.66
CA ASP A 94 1.49 -17.02 3.63
C ASP A 94 1.99 -17.94 2.50
N GLU A 95 2.83 -18.91 2.85
CA GLU A 95 3.36 -19.91 1.92
C GLU A 95 2.25 -20.72 1.22
N MET A 96 1.13 -20.97 1.91
CA MET A 96 0.00 -21.72 1.33
C MET A 96 -0.71 -20.92 0.24
N TRP A 97 -0.92 -19.63 0.47
CA TRP A 97 -1.49 -18.74 -0.54
C TRP A 97 -0.65 -18.74 -1.83
N PHE A 98 0.68 -18.75 -1.71
CA PHE A 98 1.57 -18.84 -2.88
C PHE A 98 1.43 -20.16 -3.61
N ASN A 99 1.36 -21.28 -2.88
CA ASN A 99 1.19 -22.61 -3.47
C ASN A 99 -0.15 -22.72 -4.23
N ASP A 100 -1.24 -22.24 -3.64
CA ASP A 100 -2.58 -22.29 -4.26
C ASP A 100 -2.64 -21.48 -5.57
N HIS A 101 -1.85 -20.40 -5.66
CA HIS A 101 -1.78 -19.53 -6.83
C HIS A 101 -0.58 -19.86 -7.74
N HIS A 102 0.11 -20.99 -7.49
CA HIS A 102 1.23 -21.50 -8.27
C HIS A 102 2.41 -20.50 -8.42
N PHE A 103 2.65 -19.72 -7.37
CA PHE A 103 3.77 -18.78 -7.30
C PHE A 103 4.90 -19.33 -6.42
N ALA A 104 6.15 -19.01 -6.79
CA ALA A 104 7.29 -19.33 -5.93
C ALA A 104 7.26 -18.47 -4.65
N TYR A 105 7.30 -19.10 -3.48
CA TYR A 105 7.39 -18.42 -2.18
C TYR A 105 8.85 -18.22 -1.76
N TYR A 106 9.21 -17.00 -1.36
CA TYR A 106 10.52 -16.69 -0.79
C TYR A 106 10.44 -16.68 0.74
N LYS A 107 11.08 -17.65 1.39
CA LYS A 107 11.14 -17.74 2.85
C LYS A 107 11.90 -16.56 3.46
N GLN A 108 11.35 -16.02 4.54
CA GLN A 108 12.00 -15.02 5.37
C GLN A 108 12.87 -15.78 6.39
N ASN A 109 14.19 -15.65 6.28
CA ASN A 109 15.15 -16.22 7.23
C ASN A 109 15.32 -15.34 8.46
#